data_AF-A0A4S8QQS1-F1
#
_entry.id   AF-A0A4S8QQS1-F1
#
_cell.length_a   1.000
_cell.length_b   1.000
_cell.length_c   1.000
_cell.angle_alpha   90.00
_cell.angle_beta   90.00
_cell.angle_gamma   90.00
#
_symmetry.space_group_name_H-M   'P 1'
#
loop_
_entity.id
_entity.type
_entity.pdbx_description
1 polymer ?
#
loop_
_entity_poly.entity_id
_entity_poly.type
_entity_poly.pdbx_seq_one_letter_code
_entity_poly.pdbx_strand_id
1 'polypeptide(L)'
;MYRQTSCQYQTFLLSTIVVFLLIIVAIQHEEISNKQKLPISTKSSNSSVVISAPLATHSSEAPGFPKKLWYKVGPQGVSDEAKRFRHHCLDINPGYKYEVLTDAFADEYVWKWFSHRADILNTYFSLSIPILKADLLRYLILYAYGGVWFDLDVSCEDIPMDDWVLEEHRAANLVVGLEFDYDYQEDTAMYSQFASWTIMAKPGSPHLMQVINDILDELNEIARRNEVSIEGIELSMISDVVDITGPKRMTWGIIKSLKEILGRDLDDRDVGELRSARLIHDVLILPGNAFAGTQNGFKKEKGKVFVNHHYAGTWKNKFGGEAEKGSEKEKEIEEEKRIEQEMEEKRTEEERVEQERVEQEQKDIEQGLENHNEQSKDAEEGKEEKEIKQEEESDQEDEIEEKNDTEDNKAQETEETGQEKENL
;
A
#
# COMPACT_ATOMS: atom_id res chain seq x y z
N MET A 1 -50.53 21.32 15.29
CA MET A 1 -49.71 22.36 14.63
C MET A 1 -48.22 22.05 14.84
N TYR A 2 -47.73 20.93 14.30
CA TYR A 2 -46.34 20.46 14.48
C TYR A 2 -45.86 19.84 13.16
N ARG A 3 -45.48 20.70 12.21
CA ARG A 3 -44.84 20.29 10.95
C ARG A 3 -44.21 21.52 10.29
N GLN A 4 -43.19 22.12 10.92
CA GLN A 4 -42.43 23.18 10.26
C GLN A 4 -40.96 23.34 10.70
N THR A 5 -40.42 22.49 11.58
CA THR A 5 -39.03 22.61 12.07
C THR A 5 -38.01 21.73 11.32
N SER A 6 -38.45 20.74 10.54
CA SER A 6 -37.53 19.80 9.86
C SER A 6 -36.87 20.35 8.58
N CYS A 7 -37.39 21.43 8.00
CA CYS A 7 -36.91 21.96 6.72
C CYS A 7 -35.73 22.95 6.89
N GLN A 8 -35.66 23.66 8.02
CA GLN A 8 -34.60 24.64 8.28
C GLN A 8 -33.24 24.00 8.62
N TYR A 9 -33.21 22.82 9.25
CA TYR A 9 -31.97 22.12 9.56
C TYR A 9 -31.27 21.55 8.32
N GLN A 10 -32.04 21.04 7.34
CA GLN A 10 -31.50 20.53 6.09
C GLN A 10 -30.91 21.64 5.21
N THR A 11 -31.53 22.82 5.18
CA THR A 11 -30.99 23.97 4.42
C THR A 11 -29.73 24.55 5.06
N PHE A 12 -29.62 24.52 6.39
CA PHE A 12 -28.40 24.94 7.11
C PHE A 12 -27.22 23.99 6.86
N LEU A 13 -27.44 22.67 6.93
CA LEU A 13 -26.41 21.66 6.66
C LEU A 13 -25.91 21.69 5.21
N LEU A 14 -26.82 21.90 4.25
CA LEU A 14 -26.43 22.05 2.83
C LEU A 14 -25.65 23.35 2.61
N SER A 15 -26.02 24.44 3.28
CA SER A 15 -25.30 25.71 3.19
C SER A 15 -23.88 25.61 3.77
N THR A 16 -23.69 24.94 4.91
CA THR A 16 -22.37 24.80 5.52
C THR A 16 -21.45 23.90 4.69
N ILE A 17 -21.96 22.81 4.11
CA ILE A 17 -21.21 21.93 3.21
C ILE A 17 -20.75 22.69 1.96
N VAL A 18 -21.62 23.51 1.35
CA VAL A 18 -21.27 24.31 0.17
C VAL A 18 -20.21 25.36 0.50
N VAL A 19 -20.31 26.03 1.66
CA VAL A 19 -19.29 26.99 2.10
C VAL A 19 -17.95 26.29 2.36
N PHE A 20 -17.95 25.12 2.98
CA PHE A 20 -16.74 24.35 3.24
C PHE A 20 -16.06 23.87 1.95
N LEU A 21 -16.85 23.43 0.96
CA LEU A 21 -16.34 23.06 -0.36
C LEU A 21 -15.76 24.26 -1.12
N LEU A 22 -16.38 25.44 -1.01
CA LEU A 22 -15.84 26.68 -1.62
C LEU A 22 -14.54 27.12 -0.94
N ILE A 23 -14.40 26.93 0.37
CA ILE A 23 -13.14 27.20 1.10
C ILE A 23 -12.04 26.22 0.66
N ILE A 24 -12.34 24.93 0.54
CA ILE A 24 -11.38 23.93 0.03
C ILE A 24 -10.93 24.27 -1.39
N VAL A 25 -11.85 24.66 -2.28
CA VAL A 25 -11.52 25.08 -3.64
C VAL A 25 -10.68 26.36 -3.64
N ALA A 26 -10.97 27.32 -2.76
CA ALA A 26 -10.17 28.54 -2.62
C ALA A 26 -8.74 28.25 -2.14
N ILE A 27 -8.57 27.36 -1.16
CA ILE A 27 -7.25 26.93 -0.64
C ILE A 27 -6.45 26.21 -1.74
N GLN A 28 -7.09 25.31 -2.50
CA GLN A 28 -6.43 24.63 -3.63
C GLN A 28 -6.05 25.61 -4.74
N HIS A 29 -6.88 26.61 -5.03
CA HIS A 29 -6.58 27.64 -6.01
C HIS A 29 -5.43 28.56 -5.55
N GLU A 30 -5.32 28.84 -4.25
CA GLU A 30 -4.21 29.62 -3.68
C GLU A 30 -2.89 28.84 -3.71
N GLU A 31 -2.89 27.53 -3.44
CA GLU A 31 -1.72 26.66 -3.62
C GLU A 31 -1.24 26.60 -5.08
N ILE A 32 -2.17 26.49 -6.04
CA ILE A 32 -1.84 26.44 -7.47
C ILE A 32 -1.30 27.79 -7.96
N SER A 33 -1.89 28.89 -7.49
CA SER A 33 -1.45 30.26 -7.79
C SER A 33 -0.06 30.55 -7.21
N ASN A 34 0.23 30.07 -5.99
CA ASN A 34 1.56 30.19 -5.39
C ASN A 34 2.62 29.31 -6.06
N LYS A 35 2.25 28.13 -6.59
CA LYS A 35 3.15 27.29 -7.41
C LYS A 35 3.52 27.92 -8.76
N GLN A 36 2.67 28.80 -9.31
CA GLN A 36 2.94 29.52 -10.57
C GLN A 36 3.71 30.85 -10.41
N LYS A 37 3.91 31.35 -9.18
CA LYS A 37 4.52 32.65 -8.91
C LYS A 37 5.98 32.60 -8.40
N LEU A 38 6.77 31.60 -8.78
CA LEU A 38 8.22 31.68 -8.59
C LEU A 38 8.89 32.42 -9.77
N PRO A 39 9.67 33.49 -9.52
CA PRO A 39 10.29 34.28 -10.57
C PRO A 39 11.50 33.57 -11.20
N ILE A 40 11.55 33.57 -12.52
CA ILE A 40 12.73 33.22 -13.32
C ILE A 40 13.84 34.24 -13.01
N SER A 41 14.83 33.81 -12.24
CA SER A 41 16.07 34.57 -12.01
C SER A 41 17.19 34.00 -12.87
N THR A 42 17.50 34.72 -13.93
CA THR A 42 18.71 34.54 -14.74
C THR A 42 19.92 35.00 -13.94
N LYS A 43 20.77 34.07 -13.47
CA LYS A 43 22.21 34.31 -13.32
C LYS A 43 22.97 32.99 -13.29
N SER A 44 23.88 32.90 -14.26
CA SER A 44 24.91 31.90 -14.41
C SER A 44 25.85 31.88 -13.21
N SER A 45 26.03 30.70 -12.63
CA SER A 45 27.21 30.35 -11.85
C SER A 45 27.36 28.83 -11.85
N ASN A 46 28.45 28.37 -12.44
CA ASN A 46 28.85 26.99 -12.61
C ASN A 46 28.83 26.20 -11.30
N SER A 47 28.01 25.16 -11.24
CA SER A 47 28.30 23.95 -10.46
C SER A 47 27.43 22.82 -10.99
N SER A 48 27.88 22.19 -12.07
CA SER A 48 27.29 20.96 -12.58
C SER A 48 27.68 19.80 -11.65
N VAL A 49 26.86 19.58 -10.62
CA VAL A 49 26.78 18.28 -9.95
C VAL A 49 26.13 17.33 -10.95
N VAL A 50 26.97 16.66 -11.71
CA VAL A 50 26.58 15.53 -12.53
C VAL A 50 26.18 14.42 -11.56
N ILE A 51 24.89 14.20 -11.38
CA ILE A 51 24.38 12.92 -10.86
C ILE A 51 24.71 11.91 -11.95
N SER A 52 25.90 11.32 -11.87
CA SER A 52 26.28 10.16 -12.65
C SER A 52 25.44 8.99 -12.14
N ALA A 53 24.24 8.85 -12.69
CA ALA A 53 23.75 7.50 -12.98
C ALA A 53 24.89 6.79 -13.73
N PRO A 54 25.25 5.54 -13.38
CA PRO A 54 26.26 4.84 -14.14
C PRO A 54 25.75 4.76 -15.57
N LEU A 55 26.39 5.54 -16.45
CA LEU A 55 26.23 5.49 -17.88
C LEU A 55 26.58 4.05 -18.25
N ALA A 56 25.55 3.24 -18.47
CA ALA A 56 25.70 1.95 -19.10
C ALA A 56 26.41 2.23 -20.41
N THR A 57 27.70 1.88 -20.47
CA THR A 57 28.41 1.73 -21.72
C THR A 57 27.53 0.81 -22.56
N HIS A 58 26.96 1.35 -23.63
CA HIS A 58 26.21 0.59 -24.62
C HIS A 58 27.15 -0.46 -25.23
N SER A 59 27.24 -1.60 -24.57
CA SER A 59 27.42 -2.86 -25.26
C SER A 59 26.18 -3.04 -26.11
N SER A 60 26.35 -3.27 -27.41
CA SER A 60 25.28 -3.51 -28.37
C SER A 60 24.62 -4.88 -28.21
N GLU A 61 24.88 -5.58 -27.10
CA GLU A 61 24.20 -6.80 -26.71
C GLU A 61 23.20 -6.47 -25.59
N ALA A 62 21.95 -6.89 -25.76
CA ALA A 62 20.99 -6.86 -24.66
C ALA A 62 21.62 -7.58 -23.46
N PRO A 63 21.56 -7.02 -22.23
CA PRO A 63 22.20 -7.63 -21.09
C PRO A 63 21.68 -9.05 -20.89
N GLY A 64 22.60 -10.00 -20.70
CA GLY A 64 22.27 -11.38 -20.36
C GLY A 64 21.55 -11.50 -19.02
N PHE A 65 21.23 -12.71 -18.62
CA PHE A 65 20.63 -12.95 -17.31
C PHE A 65 21.56 -12.47 -16.18
N PRO A 66 21.05 -11.71 -15.19
CA PRO A 66 21.86 -11.29 -14.06
C PRO A 66 22.48 -12.48 -13.31
N LYS A 67 23.79 -12.43 -13.03
CA LYS A 67 24.50 -13.49 -12.28
C LYS A 67 24.29 -13.35 -10.77
N LYS A 68 23.04 -13.44 -10.34
CA LYS A 68 22.60 -13.26 -8.96
C LYS A 68 21.63 -14.39 -8.57
N LEU A 69 21.92 -15.04 -7.45
CA LEU A 69 21.07 -16.04 -6.81
C LEU A 69 20.29 -15.40 -5.67
N TRP A 70 18.99 -15.63 -5.63
CA TRP A 70 18.09 -15.15 -4.59
C TRP A 70 17.56 -16.32 -3.80
N TYR A 71 17.64 -16.21 -2.47
CA TYR A 71 17.07 -17.13 -1.51
C TYR A 71 16.22 -16.35 -0.52
N LYS A 72 15.18 -16.96 0.03
CA LYS A 72 14.41 -16.42 1.15
C LYS A 72 14.55 -17.31 2.37
N VAL A 73 14.84 -16.71 3.52
CA VAL A 73 14.94 -17.42 4.78
C VAL A 73 13.87 -16.96 5.76
N GLY A 74 13.35 -17.93 6.52
CA GLY A 74 12.48 -17.64 7.66
C GLY A 74 13.29 -17.13 8.87
N PRO A 75 12.60 -16.81 9.97
CA PRO A 75 13.21 -16.24 11.18
C PRO A 75 14.35 -17.07 11.80
N GLN A 76 14.35 -18.39 11.57
CA GLN A 76 15.37 -19.28 12.09
C GLN A 76 16.75 -19.09 11.44
N GLY A 77 16.80 -18.42 10.29
CA GLY A 77 18.01 -18.31 9.48
C GLY A 77 18.28 -19.58 8.69
N VAL A 78 19.47 -19.64 8.08
CA VAL A 78 19.81 -20.66 7.10
C VAL A 78 20.39 -21.89 7.80
N SER A 79 19.77 -23.05 7.60
CA SER A 79 20.28 -24.34 8.10
C SER A 79 21.63 -24.70 7.48
N ASP A 80 22.42 -25.54 8.16
CA ASP A 80 23.72 -25.96 7.61
C ASP A 80 23.57 -26.78 6.33
N GLU A 81 22.46 -27.48 6.17
CA GLU A 81 22.09 -28.16 4.93
C GLU A 81 21.85 -27.19 3.77
N ALA A 82 21.00 -26.19 3.96
CA ALA A 82 20.78 -25.14 2.96
C ALA A 82 22.08 -24.37 2.62
N LYS A 83 22.99 -24.19 3.59
CA LYS A 83 24.34 -23.65 3.30
C LYS A 83 25.14 -24.58 2.40
N ARG A 84 25.14 -25.90 2.65
CA ARG A 84 25.84 -26.88 1.80
C ARG A 84 25.31 -26.86 0.37
N PHE A 85 23.98 -26.87 0.19
CA PHE A 85 23.37 -26.82 -1.13
C PHE A 85 23.72 -25.54 -1.90
N ARG A 86 23.63 -24.37 -1.24
CA ARG A 86 24.05 -23.11 -1.84
C ARG A 86 25.53 -23.08 -2.20
N HIS A 87 26.42 -23.56 -1.32
CA HIS A 87 27.85 -23.61 -1.62
C HIS A 87 28.13 -24.48 -2.83
N HIS A 88 27.48 -25.64 -2.93
CA HIS A 88 27.59 -26.51 -4.10
C HIS A 88 27.20 -25.76 -5.39
N CYS A 89 26.07 -25.04 -5.38
CA CYS A 89 25.68 -24.19 -6.51
C CYS A 89 26.72 -23.13 -6.88
N LEU A 90 27.34 -22.48 -5.90
CA LEU A 90 28.38 -21.46 -6.14
C LEU A 90 29.69 -22.05 -6.65
N ASP A 91 30.05 -23.28 -6.23
CA ASP A 91 31.24 -23.98 -6.72
C ASP A 91 31.12 -24.29 -8.22
N ILE A 92 29.93 -24.68 -8.67
CA ILE A 92 29.61 -24.91 -10.09
C ILE A 92 29.49 -23.57 -10.85
N ASN A 93 29.11 -22.49 -10.17
CA ASN A 93 28.82 -21.18 -10.76
C ASN A 93 29.64 -20.04 -10.13
N PRO A 94 30.98 -20.05 -10.26
CA PRO A 94 31.87 -19.14 -9.51
C PRO A 94 31.69 -17.65 -9.85
N GLY A 95 31.04 -17.33 -10.97
CA GLY A 95 30.72 -15.95 -11.37
C GLY A 95 29.43 -15.40 -10.75
N TYR A 96 28.65 -16.23 -10.06
CA TYR A 96 27.38 -15.84 -9.47
C TYR A 96 27.58 -15.30 -8.06
N LYS A 97 26.86 -14.22 -7.76
CA LYS A 97 26.70 -13.71 -6.38
C LYS A 97 25.39 -14.24 -5.82
N TYR A 98 25.24 -14.29 -4.51
CA TYR A 98 23.98 -14.65 -3.88
C TYR A 98 23.47 -13.57 -2.94
N GLU A 99 22.19 -13.67 -2.57
CA GLU A 99 21.59 -12.98 -1.44
C GLU A 99 20.60 -13.90 -0.74
N VAL A 100 20.59 -13.83 0.58
CA VAL A 100 19.58 -14.50 1.40
C VAL A 100 18.74 -13.41 2.03
N LEU A 101 17.50 -13.29 1.57
CA LEU A 101 16.55 -12.29 2.01
C LEU A 101 16.00 -12.69 3.38
N THR A 102 16.20 -11.83 4.39
CA THR A 102 15.40 -11.82 5.62
C THR A 102 14.06 -11.15 5.36
N ASP A 103 13.13 -11.12 6.31
CA ASP A 103 11.88 -10.37 6.14
C ASP A 103 12.16 -8.87 5.96
N ALA A 104 13.02 -8.30 6.80
CA ALA A 104 13.40 -6.89 6.72
C ALA A 104 14.02 -6.51 5.36
N PHE A 105 14.94 -7.32 4.82
CA PHE A 105 15.49 -7.03 3.50
C PHE A 105 14.45 -7.20 2.40
N ALA A 106 13.65 -8.27 2.43
CA ALA A 106 12.58 -8.47 1.46
C ALA A 106 11.62 -7.27 1.40
N ASP A 107 11.20 -6.78 2.58
CA ASP A 107 10.34 -5.61 2.73
C ASP A 107 10.99 -4.35 2.13
N GLU A 108 12.28 -4.10 2.40
CA GLU A 108 13.02 -2.96 1.82
C GLU A 108 13.07 -3.04 0.28
N TYR A 109 13.40 -4.21 -0.27
CA TYR A 109 13.48 -4.44 -1.71
C TYR A 109 12.14 -4.18 -2.40
N VAL A 110 11.05 -4.70 -1.82
CA VAL A 110 9.69 -4.53 -2.34
C VAL A 110 9.28 -3.06 -2.26
N TRP A 111 9.43 -2.42 -1.09
CA TRP A 111 9.06 -1.01 -0.93
C TRP A 111 9.81 -0.10 -1.90
N LYS A 112 11.13 -0.28 -2.03
CA LYS A 112 11.99 0.54 -2.88
C LYS A 112 11.58 0.46 -4.35
N TRP A 113 11.33 -0.75 -4.86
CA TRP A 113 11.07 -0.95 -6.28
C TRP A 113 9.61 -0.68 -6.64
N PHE A 114 8.67 -1.07 -5.77
CA PHE A 114 7.22 -1.02 -6.04
C PHE A 114 6.50 0.15 -5.35
N SER A 115 7.22 1.18 -4.87
CA SER A 115 6.63 2.42 -4.29
C SER A 115 5.60 3.12 -5.19
N HIS A 116 5.66 2.90 -6.51
CA HIS A 116 4.71 3.43 -7.49
C HIS A 116 3.49 2.52 -7.73
N ARG A 117 3.43 1.35 -7.08
CA ARG A 117 2.37 0.32 -7.19
C ARG A 117 1.77 0.06 -5.81
N ALA A 118 0.88 0.95 -5.39
CA ALA A 118 0.22 0.87 -4.09
C ALA A 118 -0.56 -0.44 -3.89
N ASP A 119 -1.13 -1.00 -4.97
CA ASP A 119 -1.76 -2.31 -4.98
C ASP A 119 -0.80 -3.44 -4.58
N ILE A 120 0.41 -3.46 -5.14
CA ILE A 120 1.44 -4.45 -4.76
C ILE A 120 1.86 -4.26 -3.31
N LEU A 121 2.15 -3.02 -2.89
CA LEU A 121 2.59 -2.75 -1.52
C LEU A 121 1.53 -3.14 -0.49
N ASN A 122 0.30 -2.69 -0.69
CA ASN A 122 -0.81 -2.96 0.22
C ASN A 122 -1.02 -4.47 0.36
N THR A 123 -1.08 -5.22 -0.75
CA THR A 123 -1.22 -6.67 -0.68
C THR A 123 -0.02 -7.34 -0.03
N TYR A 124 1.21 -7.03 -0.45
CA TYR A 124 2.42 -7.69 0.05
C TYR A 124 2.61 -7.49 1.57
N PHE A 125 2.39 -6.27 2.05
CA PHE A 125 2.54 -5.95 3.47
C PHE A 125 1.37 -6.42 4.33
N SER A 126 0.18 -6.61 3.75
CA SER A 126 -0.96 -7.22 4.45
C SER A 126 -0.92 -8.74 4.51
N LEU A 127 -0.02 -9.44 3.80
CA LEU A 127 0.00 -10.91 3.84
C LEU A 127 0.54 -11.45 5.17
N SER A 128 -0.35 -12.06 5.96
CA SER A 128 -0.05 -12.69 7.25
C SER A 128 0.47 -14.13 7.12
N ILE A 129 0.06 -14.86 6.07
CA ILE A 129 0.46 -16.25 5.82
C ILE A 129 1.87 -16.29 5.19
N PRO A 130 2.91 -16.82 5.88
CA PRO A 130 4.30 -16.67 5.44
C PRO A 130 4.61 -17.26 4.05
N ILE A 131 4.02 -18.41 3.71
CA ILE A 131 4.26 -19.04 2.40
C ILE A 131 3.68 -18.23 1.25
N LEU A 132 2.50 -17.62 1.41
CA LEU A 132 1.91 -16.77 0.37
C LEU A 132 2.79 -15.53 0.14
N LYS A 133 3.31 -14.93 1.23
CA LYS A 133 4.22 -13.77 1.15
C LYS A 133 5.55 -14.15 0.48
N ALA A 134 6.13 -15.30 0.81
CA ALA A 134 7.37 -15.78 0.22
C ALA A 134 7.22 -16.13 -1.27
N ASP A 135 6.10 -16.75 -1.64
CA ASP A 135 5.76 -17.03 -3.04
C ASP A 135 5.55 -15.76 -3.86
N LEU A 136 4.85 -14.75 -3.33
CA LEU A 136 4.72 -13.47 -4.03
C LEU A 136 6.08 -12.76 -4.15
N LEU A 137 6.90 -12.81 -3.09
CA LEU A 137 8.23 -12.20 -3.07
C LEU A 137 9.12 -12.70 -4.21
N ARG A 138 9.13 -14.01 -4.52
CA ARG A 138 10.02 -14.53 -5.57
C ARG A 138 9.75 -13.90 -6.92
N TYR A 139 8.47 -13.72 -7.28
CA TYR A 139 8.10 -13.11 -8.55
C TYR A 139 8.43 -11.61 -8.55
N LEU A 140 8.19 -10.92 -7.43
CA LEU A 140 8.53 -9.49 -7.29
C LEU A 140 10.04 -9.25 -7.44
N ILE A 141 10.87 -10.06 -6.78
CA ILE A 141 12.34 -9.95 -6.84
C ILE A 141 12.85 -10.22 -8.25
N LEU A 142 12.38 -11.31 -8.88
CA LEU A 142 12.80 -11.65 -10.24
C LEU A 142 12.32 -10.63 -11.28
N TYR A 143 11.12 -10.08 -11.11
CA TYR A 143 10.64 -9.00 -11.97
C TYR A 143 11.52 -7.75 -11.82
N ALA A 144 11.84 -7.37 -10.59
CA ALA A 144 12.58 -6.15 -10.29
C ALA A 144 14.07 -6.21 -10.67
N TYR A 145 14.73 -7.33 -10.36
CA TYR A 145 16.19 -7.45 -10.41
C TYR A 145 16.68 -8.58 -11.33
N GLY A 146 15.79 -9.44 -11.82
CA GLY A 146 16.17 -10.66 -12.54
C GLY A 146 17.05 -11.58 -11.71
N GLY A 147 17.81 -12.43 -12.39
CA GLY A 147 18.67 -13.44 -11.78
C GLY A 147 17.97 -14.78 -11.65
N VAL A 148 18.38 -15.56 -10.66
CA VAL A 148 17.86 -16.92 -10.42
C VAL A 148 17.32 -16.99 -9.01
N TRP A 149 16.07 -17.39 -8.87
CA TRP A 149 15.51 -17.75 -7.57
C TRP A 149 15.78 -19.21 -7.28
N PHE A 150 16.13 -19.51 -6.05
CA PHE A 150 16.19 -20.85 -5.50
C PHE A 150 15.50 -20.90 -4.13
N ASP A 151 14.68 -21.92 -3.92
CA ASP A 151 14.31 -22.32 -2.57
C ASP A 151 15.55 -22.87 -1.83
N LEU A 152 15.51 -22.85 -0.49
CA LEU A 152 16.69 -23.14 0.35
C LEU A 152 17.20 -24.59 0.22
N ASP A 153 16.31 -25.49 -0.17
CA ASP A 153 16.53 -26.92 -0.34
C ASP A 153 16.74 -27.30 -1.82
N VAL A 154 17.30 -26.37 -2.60
CA VAL A 154 17.75 -26.62 -3.98
C VAL A 154 19.27 -26.78 -4.03
N SER A 155 19.74 -27.92 -4.57
CA SER A 155 21.13 -28.12 -4.95
C SER A 155 21.31 -28.08 -6.46
N CYS A 156 22.48 -27.64 -6.92
CA CYS A 156 22.85 -27.69 -8.33
C CYS A 156 23.52 -29.02 -8.67
N GLU A 157 23.53 -29.35 -9.95
CA GLU A 157 24.27 -30.47 -10.54
C GLU A 157 25.40 -29.96 -11.46
N ASP A 158 25.99 -30.82 -12.28
CA ASP A 158 27.21 -30.53 -13.04
C ASP A 158 27.08 -29.49 -14.18
N ILE A 159 25.90 -28.90 -14.41
CA ILE A 159 25.65 -28.00 -15.54
C ILE A 159 25.57 -26.54 -15.05
N PRO A 160 26.55 -25.69 -15.42
CA PRO A 160 26.53 -24.26 -15.07
C PRO A 160 25.29 -23.54 -15.60
N MET A 161 24.80 -22.56 -14.83
CA MET A 161 23.64 -21.72 -15.16
C MET A 161 23.86 -20.89 -16.42
N ASP A 162 25.10 -20.50 -16.72
CA ASP A 162 25.45 -19.83 -17.97
C ASP A 162 25.18 -20.72 -19.21
N ASP A 163 25.12 -22.05 -19.02
CA ASP A 163 24.88 -23.04 -20.08
C ASP A 163 23.42 -23.53 -20.14
N TRP A 164 22.53 -23.04 -19.26
CA TRP A 164 21.11 -23.42 -19.28
C TRP A 164 20.38 -22.93 -20.52
N VAL A 165 20.83 -21.81 -21.08
CA VAL A 165 20.25 -21.18 -22.27
C VAL A 165 21.23 -21.33 -23.43
N LEU A 166 20.95 -22.27 -24.32
CA LEU A 166 21.75 -22.46 -25.54
C LEU A 166 21.65 -21.24 -26.46
N GLU A 167 22.64 -21.05 -27.33
CA GLU A 167 22.72 -19.92 -28.28
C GLU A 167 21.46 -19.78 -29.16
N GLU A 168 20.85 -20.90 -29.57
CA GLU A 168 19.59 -20.93 -30.31
C GLU A 168 18.38 -20.40 -29.53
N HIS A 169 18.49 -20.34 -28.19
CA HIS A 169 17.48 -19.85 -27.26
C HIS A 169 17.83 -18.48 -26.65
N ARG A 170 18.80 -17.74 -27.21
CA ARG A 170 19.27 -16.44 -26.66
C ARG A 170 18.18 -15.37 -26.49
N ALA A 171 17.05 -15.52 -27.18
CA ALA A 171 15.90 -14.62 -27.06
C ALA A 171 15.09 -14.83 -25.75
N ALA A 172 15.41 -15.86 -24.97
CA ALA A 172 14.79 -16.10 -23.68
C ALA A 172 15.00 -14.93 -22.71
N ASN A 173 13.91 -14.50 -22.07
CA ASN A 173 13.89 -13.55 -20.97
C ASN A 173 13.38 -14.18 -19.67
N LEU A 174 12.73 -15.34 -19.76
CA LEU A 174 12.30 -16.16 -18.64
C LEU A 174 12.64 -17.63 -18.93
N VAL A 175 13.18 -18.32 -17.95
CA VAL A 175 13.51 -19.75 -18.01
C VAL A 175 12.80 -20.44 -16.85
N VAL A 176 12.00 -21.44 -17.20
CA VAL A 176 11.25 -22.30 -16.28
C VAL A 176 11.51 -23.76 -16.63
N GLY A 177 11.37 -24.66 -15.66
CA GLY A 177 11.45 -26.11 -15.89
C GLY A 177 10.15 -26.79 -15.48
N LEU A 178 9.83 -27.90 -16.14
CA LEU A 178 8.66 -28.72 -15.79
C LEU A 178 8.92 -29.41 -14.44
N GLU A 179 8.04 -29.16 -13.47
CA GLU A 179 7.98 -29.93 -12.22
C GLU A 179 7.25 -31.24 -12.43
N PHE A 180 6.03 -31.14 -12.97
CA PHE A 180 5.27 -32.28 -13.43
C PHE A 180 5.04 -32.16 -14.94
N ASP A 181 5.51 -33.16 -15.67
CA ASP A 181 5.37 -33.28 -17.12
C ASP A 181 4.36 -34.39 -17.40
N TYR A 182 3.10 -33.99 -17.58
CA TYR A 182 1.98 -34.90 -17.82
C TYR A 182 1.66 -34.98 -19.30
N ASP A 183 1.21 -36.17 -19.72
CA ASP A 183 0.68 -36.36 -21.07
C ASP A 183 -0.60 -35.53 -21.23
N TYR A 184 -0.79 -34.97 -22.43
CA TYR A 184 -2.02 -34.25 -22.76
C TYR A 184 -3.25 -35.17 -22.56
N GLN A 185 -4.28 -34.66 -21.86
CA GLN A 185 -5.52 -35.41 -21.60
C GLN A 185 -6.72 -34.81 -22.36
N GLU A 186 -6.95 -33.51 -22.20
CA GLU A 186 -8.08 -32.80 -22.81
C GLU A 186 -7.73 -31.32 -23.08
N ASP A 187 -8.50 -30.68 -23.96
CA ASP A 187 -8.24 -29.31 -24.43
C ASP A 187 -8.53 -28.24 -23.35
N THR A 188 -9.20 -28.61 -22.26
CA THR A 188 -9.75 -27.66 -21.26
C THR A 188 -8.88 -27.43 -20.03
N ALA A 189 -7.83 -28.23 -19.83
CA ALA A 189 -7.00 -28.14 -18.64
C ALA A 189 -5.51 -28.25 -18.98
N MET A 190 -4.71 -27.42 -18.31
CA MET A 190 -3.26 -27.56 -18.27
C MET A 190 -2.90 -28.48 -17.10
N TYR A 191 -2.39 -29.66 -17.40
CA TYR A 191 -1.97 -30.63 -16.39
C TYR A 191 -0.51 -30.45 -15.99
N SER A 192 0.35 -30.15 -16.96
CA SER A 192 1.76 -29.87 -16.73
C SER A 192 1.93 -28.63 -15.87
N GLN A 193 2.97 -28.65 -15.05
CA GLN A 193 3.24 -27.60 -14.08
C GLN A 193 4.71 -27.23 -14.09
N PHE A 194 5.01 -25.94 -14.06
CA PHE A 194 6.37 -25.44 -13.91
C PHE A 194 6.81 -25.44 -12.45
N ALA A 195 8.08 -25.75 -12.21
CA ALA A 195 8.71 -25.61 -10.91
C ALA A 195 8.82 -24.13 -10.53
N SER A 196 8.24 -23.75 -9.39
CA SER A 196 8.35 -22.38 -8.85
C SER A 196 9.53 -22.19 -7.88
N TRP A 197 10.13 -23.30 -7.44
CA TRP A 197 11.27 -23.32 -6.53
C TRP A 197 12.62 -23.07 -7.24
N THR A 198 12.64 -23.06 -8.59
CA THR A 198 13.74 -22.54 -9.42
C THR A 198 13.19 -21.77 -10.62
N ILE A 199 13.58 -20.50 -10.76
CA ILE A 199 13.17 -19.65 -11.90
C ILE A 199 14.35 -18.75 -12.25
N MET A 200 14.65 -18.60 -13.54
CA MET A 200 15.70 -17.68 -14.02
C MET A 200 15.09 -16.63 -14.95
N ALA A 201 15.33 -15.35 -14.68
CA ALA A 201 14.67 -14.26 -15.39
C ALA A 201 15.61 -13.08 -15.67
N LYS A 202 15.34 -12.36 -16.76
CA LYS A 202 15.79 -10.99 -16.92
C LYS A 202 14.79 -10.05 -16.21
N PRO A 203 15.24 -8.86 -15.73
CA PRO A 203 14.34 -7.89 -15.14
C PRO A 203 13.24 -7.46 -16.12
N GLY A 204 12.06 -7.14 -15.60
CA GLY A 204 10.94 -6.60 -16.38
C GLY A 204 10.13 -7.63 -17.17
N SER A 205 10.24 -8.93 -16.86
CA SER A 205 9.48 -9.98 -17.55
C SER A 205 7.96 -9.73 -17.48
N PRO A 206 7.26 -9.55 -18.62
CA PRO A 206 5.80 -9.34 -18.62
C PRO A 206 5.05 -10.57 -18.06
N HIS A 207 5.60 -11.77 -18.26
CA HIS A 207 5.02 -13.01 -17.73
C HIS A 207 5.03 -13.04 -16.19
N LEU A 208 6.10 -12.55 -15.56
CA LEU A 208 6.16 -12.44 -14.09
C LEU A 208 5.17 -11.38 -13.59
N MET A 209 5.03 -10.26 -14.30
CA MET A 209 4.02 -9.25 -13.94
C MET A 209 2.60 -9.79 -14.07
N GLN A 210 2.33 -10.62 -15.08
CA GLN A 210 1.04 -11.32 -15.21
C GLN A 210 0.76 -12.21 -14.00
N VAL A 211 1.74 -13.02 -13.58
CA VAL A 211 1.64 -13.86 -12.36
C VAL A 211 1.39 -13.01 -11.12
N ILE A 212 2.14 -11.91 -10.94
CA ILE A 212 1.96 -10.99 -9.81
C ILE A 212 0.53 -10.45 -9.79
N ASN A 213 0.04 -9.89 -10.89
CA ASN A 213 -1.31 -9.33 -10.95
C ASN A 213 -2.39 -10.39 -10.69
N ASP A 214 -2.24 -11.59 -11.25
CA ASP A 214 -3.19 -12.69 -11.00
C ASP A 214 -3.20 -13.13 -9.52
N ILE A 215 -2.07 -13.04 -8.81
CA ILE A 215 -2.00 -13.27 -7.35
C ILE A 215 -2.75 -12.17 -6.60
N LEU A 216 -2.52 -10.90 -6.95
CA LEU A 216 -3.20 -9.77 -6.30
C LEU A 216 -4.72 -9.91 -6.46
N ASP A 217 -5.19 -10.20 -7.67
CA ASP A 217 -6.61 -10.38 -7.97
C ASP A 217 -7.22 -11.54 -7.17
N GLU A 218 -6.54 -12.68 -7.12
CA GLU A 218 -6.99 -13.86 -6.37
C GLU A 218 -7.08 -13.59 -4.86
N LEU A 219 -6.06 -12.95 -4.27
CA LEU A 219 -6.06 -12.61 -2.85
C LEU A 219 -7.19 -11.62 -2.51
N ASN A 220 -7.43 -10.63 -3.36
CA ASN A 220 -8.57 -9.71 -3.20
C ASN A 220 -9.92 -10.45 -3.30
N GLU A 221 -10.05 -11.41 -4.22
CA GLU A 221 -11.27 -12.20 -4.36
C GLU A 221 -11.52 -13.12 -3.16
N ILE A 222 -10.46 -13.74 -2.62
CA ILE A 222 -10.53 -14.55 -1.38
C ILE A 222 -10.98 -13.66 -0.22
N ALA A 223 -10.33 -12.50 -0.03
CA ALA A 223 -10.69 -11.55 1.02
C ALA A 223 -12.16 -11.12 0.91
N ARG A 224 -12.59 -10.74 -0.29
CA ARG A 224 -13.97 -10.31 -0.59
C ARG A 224 -15.00 -11.41 -0.34
N ARG A 225 -14.72 -12.66 -0.76
CA ARG A 225 -15.62 -13.81 -0.55
C ARG A 225 -15.81 -14.14 0.91
N ASN A 226 -14.78 -13.94 1.72
CA ASN A 226 -14.79 -14.26 3.15
C ASN A 226 -15.13 -13.04 4.02
N GLU A 227 -15.42 -11.88 3.41
CA GLU A 227 -15.75 -10.63 4.11
C GLU A 227 -14.66 -10.17 5.09
N VAL A 228 -13.39 -10.37 4.71
CA VAL A 228 -12.19 -9.97 5.47
C VAL A 228 -11.30 -9.04 4.65
N SER A 229 -10.34 -8.38 5.29
CA SER A 229 -9.20 -7.76 4.61
C SER A 229 -8.20 -8.83 4.15
N ILE A 230 -7.20 -8.47 3.32
CA ILE A 230 -6.11 -9.38 2.94
C ILE A 230 -5.37 -9.92 4.17
N GLU A 231 -5.21 -9.10 5.21
CA GLU A 231 -4.59 -9.49 6.47
C GLU A 231 -5.37 -10.57 7.22
N GLY A 232 -6.69 -10.52 7.14
CA GLY A 232 -7.59 -11.50 7.74
C GLY A 232 -7.73 -12.80 6.94
N ILE A 233 -6.98 -13.00 5.86
CA ILE A 233 -6.99 -14.27 5.12
C ILE A 233 -6.32 -15.35 5.98
N GLU A 234 -7.08 -16.41 6.25
CA GLU A 234 -6.62 -17.58 6.99
C GLU A 234 -6.40 -18.78 6.05
N LEU A 235 -5.56 -19.73 6.46
CA LEU A 235 -5.29 -20.96 5.69
C LEU A 235 -6.55 -21.80 5.43
N SER A 236 -7.58 -21.69 6.27
CA SER A 236 -8.86 -22.38 6.07
C SER A 236 -9.72 -21.78 4.96
N MET A 237 -9.42 -20.55 4.53
CA MET A 237 -10.15 -19.84 3.47
C MET A 237 -9.60 -20.14 2.08
N ILE A 238 -8.40 -20.73 2.00
CA ILE A 238 -7.73 -21.06 0.73
C ILE A 238 -7.86 -22.56 0.44
N SER A 239 -8.06 -22.90 -0.83
CA SER A 239 -8.14 -24.29 -1.26
C SER A 239 -6.78 -24.99 -1.19
N ASP A 240 -5.79 -24.40 -1.85
CA ASP A 240 -4.42 -24.88 -1.91
C ASP A 240 -3.47 -23.71 -2.19
N VAL A 241 -2.40 -23.57 -1.41
CA VAL A 241 -1.34 -22.58 -1.62
C VAL A 241 -0.78 -22.64 -3.04
N VAL A 242 -0.70 -23.85 -3.60
CA VAL A 242 -0.19 -24.12 -4.96
C VAL A 242 -1.00 -23.37 -6.04
N ASP A 243 -2.31 -23.22 -5.82
CA ASP A 243 -3.24 -22.57 -6.75
C ASP A 243 -3.31 -21.04 -6.57
N ILE A 244 -2.97 -20.54 -5.38
CA ILE A 244 -3.05 -19.11 -5.07
C ILE A 244 -1.76 -18.39 -5.43
N THR A 245 -0.62 -18.81 -4.88
CA THR A 245 0.69 -18.15 -5.08
C THR A 245 1.77 -19.08 -5.59
N GLY A 246 1.55 -20.38 -5.50
CA GLY A 246 2.54 -21.39 -5.83
C GLY A 246 2.66 -21.74 -7.32
N PRO A 247 3.20 -22.93 -7.64
CA PRO A 247 3.61 -23.26 -9.01
C PRO A 247 2.45 -23.35 -10.01
N LYS A 248 1.22 -23.66 -9.58
CA LYS A 248 0.08 -23.73 -10.49
C LYS A 248 -0.36 -22.33 -10.89
N ARG A 249 -0.44 -21.39 -9.94
CA ARG A 249 -0.67 -19.97 -10.25
C ARG A 249 0.38 -19.44 -11.25
N MET A 250 1.66 -19.72 -10.99
CA MET A 250 2.75 -19.28 -11.88
C MET A 250 2.59 -19.84 -13.29
N THR A 251 2.31 -21.14 -13.40
CA THR A 251 2.09 -21.80 -14.69
C THR A 251 0.96 -21.13 -15.46
N TRP A 252 -0.20 -20.95 -14.85
CA TRP A 252 -1.34 -20.30 -15.49
C TRP A 252 -1.08 -18.84 -15.87
N GLY A 253 -0.41 -18.05 -15.02
CA GLY A 253 -0.06 -16.66 -15.34
C GLY A 253 0.90 -16.55 -16.52
N ILE A 254 1.91 -17.42 -16.62
CA ILE A 254 2.81 -17.47 -17.78
C ILE A 254 2.05 -17.87 -19.04
N ILE A 255 1.20 -18.90 -18.97
CA ILE A 255 0.39 -19.35 -20.12
C ILE A 255 -0.59 -18.26 -20.57
N LYS A 256 -1.23 -17.55 -19.64
CA LYS A 256 -2.11 -16.42 -19.91
C LYS A 256 -1.37 -15.30 -20.65
N SER A 257 -0.19 -14.92 -20.16
CA SER A 257 0.66 -13.90 -20.81
C SER A 257 1.08 -14.33 -22.23
N LEU A 258 1.51 -15.58 -22.40
CA LEU A 258 1.86 -16.12 -23.72
C LEU A 258 0.65 -16.15 -24.66
N LYS A 259 -0.52 -16.53 -24.19
CA LYS A 259 -1.77 -16.52 -24.97
C LYS A 259 -2.09 -15.13 -25.49
N GLU A 260 -1.98 -14.10 -24.64
CA GLU A 260 -2.24 -12.71 -25.03
C GLU A 260 -1.25 -12.23 -26.10
N ILE A 261 0.03 -12.59 -25.98
CA ILE A 261 1.08 -12.24 -26.95
C ILE A 261 0.91 -12.98 -28.28
N LEU A 262 0.61 -14.27 -28.24
CA LEU A 262 0.53 -15.13 -29.43
C LEU A 262 -0.82 -15.05 -30.14
N GLY A 263 -1.86 -14.57 -29.47
CA GLY A 263 -3.23 -14.52 -30.00
C GLY A 263 -3.88 -15.90 -30.19
N ARG A 264 -3.41 -16.92 -29.46
CA ARG A 264 -3.96 -18.28 -29.46
C ARG A 264 -3.87 -18.91 -28.07
N ASP A 265 -4.72 -19.90 -27.81
CA ASP A 265 -4.60 -20.73 -26.62
C ASP A 265 -3.34 -21.62 -26.68
N LEU A 266 -2.82 -21.95 -25.49
CA LEU A 266 -1.75 -22.93 -25.30
C LEU A 266 -2.23 -24.03 -24.35
N ASP A 267 -1.79 -25.25 -24.60
CA ASP A 267 -2.10 -26.44 -23.79
C ASP A 267 -0.86 -27.31 -23.55
N ASP A 268 -1.03 -28.47 -22.93
CA ASP A 268 0.06 -29.40 -22.62
C ASP A 268 0.91 -29.79 -23.84
N ARG A 269 0.38 -29.78 -25.06
CA ARG A 269 1.13 -30.09 -26.29
C ARG A 269 2.15 -28.99 -26.63
N ASP A 270 1.90 -27.77 -26.19
CA ASP A 270 2.81 -26.65 -26.34
C ASP A 270 3.96 -26.71 -25.34
N VAL A 271 3.71 -27.14 -24.10
CA VAL A 271 4.66 -26.95 -22.98
C VAL A 271 5.19 -28.23 -22.35
N GLY A 272 4.45 -29.33 -22.45
CA GLY A 272 4.79 -30.63 -21.88
C GLY A 272 5.45 -31.57 -22.89
N GLU A 273 5.67 -32.80 -22.43
CA GLU A 273 6.30 -33.91 -23.15
C GLU A 273 7.68 -33.57 -23.75
N LEU A 274 8.40 -32.65 -23.10
CA LEU A 274 9.63 -32.09 -23.65
C LEU A 274 10.80 -33.07 -23.53
N ARG A 275 11.47 -33.30 -24.66
CA ARG A 275 12.75 -34.04 -24.73
C ARG A 275 13.98 -33.13 -24.78
N SER A 276 13.76 -31.88 -25.15
CA SER A 276 14.75 -30.81 -25.22
C SER A 276 14.07 -29.50 -24.83
N ALA A 277 14.86 -28.48 -24.50
CA ALA A 277 14.33 -27.16 -24.21
C ALA A 277 13.48 -26.65 -25.39
N ARG A 278 12.42 -25.91 -25.08
CA ARG A 278 11.52 -25.31 -26.05
C ARG A 278 11.33 -23.83 -25.72
N LEU A 279 11.65 -22.97 -26.67
CA LEU A 279 11.39 -21.54 -26.56
C LEU A 279 10.02 -21.21 -27.15
N ILE A 280 9.15 -20.59 -26.36
CA ILE A 280 7.88 -20.03 -26.82
C ILE A 280 7.93 -18.52 -26.60
N HIS A 281 7.94 -17.76 -27.69
CA HIS A 281 8.24 -16.32 -27.66
C HIS A 281 9.58 -16.05 -26.95
N ASP A 282 9.55 -15.60 -25.70
CA ASP A 282 10.72 -15.33 -24.84
C ASP A 282 10.71 -16.12 -23.53
N VAL A 283 9.87 -17.17 -23.44
CA VAL A 283 9.84 -18.12 -22.32
C VAL A 283 10.50 -19.42 -22.76
N LEU A 284 11.65 -19.74 -22.17
CA LEU A 284 12.34 -21.01 -22.36
C LEU A 284 11.84 -22.03 -21.34
N ILE A 285 11.26 -23.12 -21.84
CA ILE A 285 10.75 -24.23 -21.03
C ILE A 285 11.76 -25.37 -21.11
N LEU A 286 12.29 -25.76 -19.96
CA LEU A 286 13.25 -26.85 -19.83
C LEU A 286 12.53 -28.19 -19.59
N PRO A 287 13.08 -29.31 -20.10
CA PRO A 287 12.55 -30.65 -19.85
C PRO A 287 12.44 -31.00 -18.37
N GLY A 288 11.55 -31.94 -18.04
CA GLY A 288 11.25 -32.31 -16.66
C GLY A 288 12.47 -32.65 -15.79
N ASN A 289 13.50 -33.31 -16.33
CA ASN A 289 14.67 -33.62 -15.52
C ASN A 289 15.51 -32.41 -15.15
N ALA A 290 15.46 -31.33 -15.95
CA ALA A 290 16.33 -30.17 -15.74
C ALA A 290 16.13 -29.62 -14.34
N PHE A 291 14.88 -29.41 -13.94
CA PHE A 291 14.56 -28.96 -12.59
C PHE A 291 14.04 -30.14 -11.75
N ALA A 292 13.01 -30.88 -12.16
CA ALA A 292 12.39 -31.88 -11.30
C ALA A 292 12.68 -33.34 -11.72
N GLY A 293 13.95 -33.74 -11.76
CA GLY A 293 14.35 -35.11 -12.10
C GLY A 293 13.65 -36.20 -11.29
N THR A 294 13.46 -35.98 -9.98
CA THR A 294 12.78 -36.91 -9.08
C THR A 294 11.32 -37.13 -9.47
N GLN A 295 10.57 -36.07 -9.76
CA GLN A 295 9.15 -36.10 -10.14
C GLN A 295 8.95 -36.73 -11.52
N ASN A 296 9.95 -36.58 -12.39
CA ASN A 296 9.93 -37.08 -13.77
C ASN A 296 10.62 -38.45 -13.93
N GLY A 297 11.06 -39.06 -12.82
CA GLY A 297 11.64 -40.40 -12.76
C GLY A 297 13.00 -40.55 -13.44
N PHE A 298 13.73 -39.45 -13.64
CA PHE A 298 15.06 -39.42 -14.29
C PHE A 298 15.12 -40.14 -15.64
N LYS A 299 14.00 -40.17 -16.36
CA LYS A 299 13.91 -40.79 -17.69
C LYS A 299 14.87 -40.07 -18.64
N LYS A 300 15.82 -40.78 -19.26
CA LYS A 300 16.90 -40.15 -20.07
C LYS A 300 16.38 -39.23 -21.17
N GLU A 301 15.22 -39.56 -21.72
CA GLU A 301 14.54 -38.77 -22.74
C GLU A 301 13.99 -37.43 -22.24
N LYS A 302 13.85 -37.22 -20.93
CA LYS A 302 13.36 -35.97 -20.31
C LYS A 302 14.50 -35.00 -19.98
N GLY A 303 15.64 -35.10 -20.68
CA GLY A 303 16.77 -34.18 -20.57
C GLY A 303 17.76 -34.52 -19.44
N LYS A 304 18.77 -33.66 -19.28
CA LYS A 304 19.76 -33.73 -18.19
C LYS A 304 19.21 -33.07 -16.94
N VAL A 305 19.81 -33.35 -15.78
CA VAL A 305 19.47 -32.71 -14.50
C VAL A 305 20.36 -31.50 -14.30
N PHE A 306 19.77 -30.33 -14.01
CA PHE A 306 20.48 -29.07 -13.79
C PHE A 306 20.51 -28.73 -12.30
N VAL A 307 19.39 -28.96 -11.63
CA VAL A 307 19.20 -28.79 -10.19
C VAL A 307 18.36 -29.92 -9.63
N ASN A 308 18.41 -30.10 -8.31
CA ASN A 308 17.56 -31.00 -7.56
C ASN A 308 16.91 -30.25 -6.40
N HIS A 309 15.60 -30.37 -6.28
CA HIS A 309 14.83 -29.92 -5.12
C HIS A 309 14.70 -31.08 -4.13
N HIS A 310 15.03 -30.83 -2.86
CA HIS A 310 15.08 -31.86 -1.83
C HIS A 310 13.74 -32.05 -1.08
N TYR A 311 12.73 -31.22 -1.38
CA TYR A 311 11.37 -31.33 -0.83
C TYR A 311 11.35 -31.40 0.71
N ALA A 312 12.22 -30.62 1.36
CA ALA A 312 12.35 -30.59 2.81
C ALA A 312 11.04 -30.16 3.49
N GLY A 313 10.19 -29.40 2.79
CA GLY A 313 8.85 -29.05 3.24
C GLY A 313 8.84 -28.15 4.47
N THR A 314 9.95 -27.46 4.73
CA THR A 314 10.17 -26.70 5.95
C THR A 314 9.13 -25.60 6.13
N TRP A 315 8.69 -24.98 5.04
CA TRP A 315 7.63 -23.96 5.05
C TRP A 315 6.26 -24.41 5.58
N LYS A 316 5.99 -25.71 5.74
CA LYS A 316 4.67 -26.26 6.14
C LYS A 316 4.39 -26.07 7.64
N ASN A 317 4.51 -24.84 8.12
CA ASN A 317 4.29 -24.43 9.50
C ASN A 317 3.77 -22.98 9.56
N LYS A 318 3.25 -22.54 10.71
CA LYS A 318 2.64 -21.20 10.88
C LYS A 318 3.64 -20.03 10.82
N PHE A 319 4.94 -20.30 10.88
CA PHE A 319 6.02 -19.30 10.91
C PHE A 319 6.77 -19.16 9.57
N GLY A 320 6.67 -20.17 8.70
CA GLY A 320 7.43 -20.26 7.46
C GLY A 320 8.89 -20.66 7.66
N GLY A 321 9.52 -21.15 6.59
CA GLY A 321 10.94 -21.57 6.56
C GLY A 321 11.29 -22.73 7.50
N GLU A 322 12.58 -22.85 7.83
CA GLU A 322 13.25 -23.96 8.57
C GLU A 322 12.83 -24.14 10.06
N ALA A 323 11.55 -23.95 10.42
CA ALA A 323 11.10 -24.12 11.80
C ALA A 323 10.78 -25.58 12.15
N GLU A 324 11.46 -26.14 13.15
CA GLU A 324 10.92 -27.26 13.92
C GLU A 324 9.82 -26.74 14.85
N LYS A 325 8.64 -27.37 14.76
CA LYS A 325 7.48 -27.05 15.60
C LYS A 325 7.85 -27.21 17.10
N GLY A 326 7.81 -26.13 17.87
CA GLY A 326 8.08 -26.07 19.30
C GLY A 326 9.49 -25.62 19.71
N SER A 327 10.31 -25.09 18.80
CA SER A 327 11.69 -24.67 19.11
C SER A 327 11.76 -23.52 20.15
N GLU A 328 12.85 -23.39 20.90
CA GLU A 328 13.05 -22.24 21.82
C GLU A 328 12.99 -20.91 21.08
N LYS A 329 13.55 -20.88 19.88
CA LYS A 329 13.58 -19.70 19.02
C LYS A 329 12.19 -19.37 18.44
N GLU A 330 11.30 -20.35 18.27
CA GLU A 330 9.87 -20.12 18.00
C GLU A 330 9.19 -19.36 19.14
N LYS A 331 9.49 -19.73 20.39
CA LYS A 331 8.95 -19.05 21.57
C LYS A 331 9.50 -17.65 21.72
N GLU A 332 10.78 -17.44 21.40
CA GLU A 332 11.39 -16.10 21.38
C GLU A 332 10.72 -15.19 20.34
N ILE A 333 10.46 -15.70 19.12
CA ILE A 333 9.76 -14.93 18.07
C ILE A 333 8.29 -14.65 18.46
N GLU A 334 7.61 -15.62 19.07
CA GLU A 334 6.22 -15.45 19.53
C GLU A 334 6.14 -14.44 20.69
N GLU A 335 7.16 -14.39 21.55
CA GLU A 335 7.31 -13.37 22.60
C GLU A 335 7.63 -11.99 22.01
N GLU A 336 8.57 -11.89 21.06
CA GLU A 336 8.91 -10.63 20.38
C GLU A 336 7.71 -10.02 19.66
N LYS A 337 6.95 -10.85 18.92
CA LYS A 337 5.71 -10.40 18.27
C LYS A 337 4.65 -9.94 19.26
N ARG A 338 4.50 -10.65 20.39
CA ARG A 338 3.54 -10.24 21.42
C ARG A 338 3.94 -8.88 22.01
N ILE A 339 5.23 -8.67 22.26
CA ILE A 339 5.76 -7.38 22.74
C ILE A 339 5.51 -6.28 21.69
N GLU A 340 5.76 -6.56 20.41
CA GLU A 340 5.53 -5.59 19.33
C GLU A 340 4.05 -5.22 19.18
N GLN A 341 3.14 -6.20 19.24
CA GLN A 341 1.70 -5.96 19.26
C GLN A 341 1.27 -5.14 20.48
N GLU A 342 1.75 -5.49 21.68
CA GLU A 342 1.45 -4.73 22.90
C GLU A 342 1.99 -3.29 22.83
N MET A 343 3.14 -3.06 22.18
CA MET A 343 3.69 -1.72 21.96
C MET A 343 2.87 -0.92 20.95
N GLU A 344 2.41 -1.55 19.86
CA GLU A 344 1.58 -0.91 18.84
C GLU A 344 0.19 -0.55 19.39
N GLU A 345 -0.42 -1.44 20.16
CA GLU A 345 -1.69 -1.16 20.86
C GLU A 345 -1.55 0.00 21.84
N LYS A 346 -0.45 0.04 22.61
CA LYS A 346 -0.16 1.19 23.50
C LYS A 346 0.04 2.47 22.73
N ARG A 347 0.79 2.46 21.62
CA ARG A 347 1.00 3.66 20.80
C ARG A 347 -0.33 4.17 20.25
N THR A 348 -1.17 3.27 19.77
CA THR A 348 -2.50 3.60 19.24
C THR A 348 -3.40 4.20 20.32
N GLU A 349 -3.38 3.63 21.54
CA GLU A 349 -4.16 4.18 22.65
C GLU A 349 -3.62 5.54 23.13
N GLU A 350 -2.30 5.73 23.17
CA GLU A 350 -1.69 7.03 23.47
C GLU A 350 -2.07 8.09 22.44
N GLU A 351 -2.07 7.76 21.14
CA GLU A 351 -2.54 8.63 20.06
C GLU A 351 -4.03 8.97 20.21
N ARG A 352 -4.87 8.00 20.60
CA ARG A 352 -6.31 8.18 20.83
C ARG A 352 -6.58 9.11 22.01
N VAL A 353 -5.86 8.92 23.12
CA VAL A 353 -5.97 9.78 24.32
C VAL A 353 -5.53 11.21 24.01
N GLU A 354 -4.45 11.40 23.24
CA GLU A 354 -4.02 12.75 22.86
C GLU A 354 -5.03 13.42 21.91
N GLN A 355 -5.63 12.67 20.97
CA GLN A 355 -6.72 13.20 20.15
C GLN A 355 -7.94 13.62 20.99
N GLU A 356 -8.37 12.79 21.93
CA GLU A 356 -9.49 13.13 22.83
C GLU A 356 -9.17 14.38 23.68
N ARG A 357 -7.91 14.53 24.13
CA ARG A 357 -7.45 15.71 24.88
C ARG A 357 -7.49 16.97 24.04
N VAL A 358 -7.02 16.90 22.79
CA VAL A 358 -7.06 18.02 21.84
C VAL A 358 -8.50 18.40 21.49
N GLU A 359 -9.39 17.44 21.28
CA GLU A 359 -10.81 17.71 21.05
C GLU A 359 -11.48 18.37 22.25
N GLN A 360 -11.15 17.95 23.47
CA GLN A 360 -11.70 18.56 24.68
C GLN A 360 -11.19 19.99 24.88
N GLU A 361 -9.88 20.24 24.68
CA GLU A 361 -9.32 21.60 24.71
C GLU A 361 -9.97 22.50 23.66
N GLN A 362 -10.26 22.00 22.46
CA GLN A 362 -10.99 22.76 21.44
C GLN A 362 -12.41 23.11 21.87
N LYS A 363 -13.16 22.16 22.46
CA LYS A 363 -14.51 22.40 22.98
C LYS A 363 -14.51 23.41 24.13
N ASP A 364 -13.54 23.35 25.03
CA ASP A 364 -13.42 24.27 26.15
C ASP A 364 -13.07 25.69 25.67
N ILE A 365 -12.24 25.83 24.63
CA ILE A 365 -11.95 27.11 23.97
C ILE A 365 -13.21 27.66 23.29
N GLU A 366 -13.96 26.82 22.59
CA GLU A 366 -15.19 27.22 21.88
C GLU A 366 -16.27 27.68 22.87
N GLN A 367 -16.49 26.94 23.97
CA GLN A 367 -17.37 27.36 25.06
C GLN A 367 -16.88 28.63 25.77
N GLY A 368 -15.56 28.78 25.94
CA GLY A 368 -14.98 30.01 26.50
C GLY A 368 -15.25 31.23 25.63
N LEU A 369 -15.17 31.09 24.31
CA LEU A 369 -15.50 32.14 23.34
C LEU A 369 -17.01 32.43 23.30
N GLU A 370 -17.87 31.41 23.38
CA GLU A 370 -19.33 31.59 23.46
C GLU A 370 -19.73 32.34 24.73
N ASN A 371 -19.24 31.92 25.89
CA ASN A 371 -19.51 32.58 27.17
C ASN A 371 -19.00 34.04 27.20
N HIS A 372 -17.85 34.31 26.57
CA HIS A 372 -17.32 35.67 26.46
C HIS A 372 -18.14 36.55 25.51
N ASN A 373 -18.67 35.97 24.43
CA ASN A 373 -19.60 36.65 23.53
C ASN A 373 -20.97 36.90 24.17
N GLU A 374 -21.47 36.01 25.02
CA GLU A 374 -22.71 36.24 25.78
C GLU A 374 -22.52 37.33 26.84
N GLN A 375 -21.43 37.29 27.62
CA GLN A 375 -21.14 38.33 28.61
C GLN A 375 -20.90 39.72 28.01
N SER A 376 -20.33 39.79 26.81
CA SER A 376 -20.16 41.06 26.11
C SER A 376 -21.48 41.62 25.58
N LYS A 377 -22.39 40.76 25.11
CA LYS A 377 -23.76 41.15 24.73
C LYS A 377 -24.59 41.61 25.94
N ASP A 378 -24.56 40.88 27.04
CA ASP A 378 -25.27 41.26 28.27
C ASP A 378 -24.75 42.60 28.84
N ALA A 379 -23.45 42.87 28.69
CA ALA A 379 -22.84 44.13 29.09
C ALA A 379 -23.18 45.30 28.14
N GLU A 380 -23.48 45.02 26.87
CA GLU A 380 -23.96 45.99 25.88
C GLU A 380 -25.44 46.32 26.11
N GLU A 381 -26.29 45.29 26.28
CA GLU A 381 -27.72 45.44 26.60
C GLU A 381 -27.92 46.15 27.96
N GLY A 382 -27.08 45.84 28.96
CA GLY A 382 -27.12 46.52 30.26
C GLY A 382 -26.61 47.97 30.25
N LYS A 383 -25.89 48.39 29.19
CA LYS A 383 -25.55 49.80 28.94
C LYS A 383 -26.67 50.52 28.22
N GLU A 384 -27.29 49.90 27.21
CA GLU A 384 -28.47 50.43 26.53
C GLU A 384 -29.64 50.63 27.52
N GLU A 385 -29.93 49.67 28.40
CA GLU A 385 -30.98 49.84 29.42
C GLU A 385 -30.68 50.97 30.43
N LYS A 386 -29.40 51.27 30.68
CA LYS A 386 -29.01 52.39 31.56
C LYS A 386 -29.09 53.73 30.86
N GLU A 387 -28.76 53.81 29.57
CA GLU A 387 -28.96 55.01 28.76
C GLU A 387 -30.47 55.31 28.62
N ILE A 388 -31.30 54.30 28.36
CA ILE A 388 -32.77 54.46 28.27
C ILE A 388 -33.36 54.93 29.60
N LYS A 389 -32.89 54.40 30.75
CA LYS A 389 -33.35 54.87 32.08
C LYS A 389 -32.86 56.27 32.42
N GLN A 390 -31.70 56.69 31.93
CA GLN A 390 -31.22 58.05 32.10
C GLN A 390 -31.97 59.04 31.22
N GLU A 391 -32.38 58.66 30.01
CA GLU A 391 -33.30 59.45 29.17
C GLU A 391 -34.71 59.52 29.77
N GLU A 392 -35.24 58.42 30.33
CA GLU A 392 -36.55 58.45 31.02
C GLU A 392 -36.53 59.28 32.31
N GLU A 393 -35.41 59.30 33.06
CA GLU A 393 -35.24 60.17 34.23
C GLU A 393 -35.06 61.64 33.83
N SER A 394 -34.37 61.95 32.72
CA SER A 394 -34.29 63.33 32.22
C SER A 394 -35.63 63.84 31.68
N ASP A 395 -36.39 62.98 30.98
CA ASP A 395 -37.72 63.35 30.47
C ASP A 395 -38.73 63.56 31.62
N GLN A 396 -38.56 62.88 32.76
CA GLN A 396 -39.36 63.14 33.97
C GLN A 396 -38.93 64.42 34.70
N GLU A 397 -37.65 64.77 34.71
CA GLU A 397 -37.18 66.05 35.26
C GLU A 397 -37.64 67.23 34.38
N ASP A 398 -37.61 67.08 33.05
CA ASP A 398 -38.12 68.08 32.10
C ASP A 398 -39.65 68.25 32.20
N GLU A 399 -40.44 67.19 32.42
CA GLU A 399 -41.88 67.28 32.68
C GLU A 399 -42.22 67.96 34.04
N ILE A 400 -41.30 67.92 35.00
CA ILE A 400 -41.44 68.59 36.31
C ILE A 400 -41.02 70.07 36.20
N GLU A 401 -40.00 70.40 35.41
CA GLU A 401 -39.67 71.80 35.08
C GLU A 401 -40.78 72.46 34.25
N GLU A 402 -41.37 71.78 33.26
CA GLU A 402 -42.46 72.33 32.45
C GLU A 402 -43.74 72.58 33.27
N LYS A 403 -44.01 71.76 34.30
CA LYS A 403 -45.12 71.99 35.26
C LYS A 403 -44.86 73.17 36.21
N ASN A 404 -43.60 73.41 36.59
CA ASN A 404 -43.24 74.55 37.44
C ASN A 404 -43.23 75.87 36.65
N ASP A 405 -42.80 75.86 35.38
CA ASP A 405 -42.86 77.03 34.49
C ASP A 405 -44.31 77.40 34.09
N THR A 406 -45.25 76.45 34.16
CA THR A 406 -46.68 76.71 33.93
C THR A 406 -47.37 77.30 35.18
N GLU A 407 -46.84 77.09 36.39
CA GLU A 407 -47.33 77.73 37.62
C GLU A 407 -46.73 79.13 37.83
N ASP A 408 -45.48 79.37 37.44
CA ASP A 408 -44.86 80.72 37.54
C ASP A 408 -45.33 81.68 36.41
N ASN A 409 -45.63 81.19 35.20
CA ASN A 409 -46.26 82.02 34.15
C ASN A 409 -47.75 82.33 34.41
N LYS A 410 -48.37 81.69 35.41
CA LYS A 410 -49.73 82.04 35.86
C LYS A 410 -49.76 83.06 37.01
N ALA A 411 -48.59 83.37 37.58
CA ALA A 411 -48.40 84.38 38.61
C ALA A 411 -47.82 85.71 38.08
N GLN A 412 -47.41 85.77 36.81
CA GLN A 412 -46.83 86.97 36.18
C GLN A 412 -47.62 87.58 35.01
N GLU A 413 -48.80 87.03 34.66
CA GLU A 413 -49.80 87.65 33.77
C GLU A 413 -51.17 87.76 34.48
N THR A 414 -51.27 88.61 35.51
CA THR A 414 -52.50 89.37 35.86
C THR A 414 -52.27 90.46 36.93
N GLU A 415 -51.02 90.88 37.14
CA GLU A 415 -50.67 92.16 37.78
C GLU A 415 -50.31 93.23 36.73
N GLU A 416 -50.88 93.14 35.52
CA GLU A 416 -50.93 94.22 34.53
C GLU A 416 -52.30 94.20 33.85
N THR A 417 -53.31 94.78 34.51
CA THR A 417 -54.45 95.51 33.90
C THR A 417 -55.38 96.01 35.01
N GLY A 418 -54.82 96.80 35.92
CA GLY A 418 -55.54 97.62 36.88
C GLY A 418 -55.59 99.07 36.44
N GLN A 419 -56.09 99.36 35.23
CA GLN A 419 -56.43 100.72 34.78
C GLN A 419 -57.54 100.66 33.71
N GLU A 420 -58.57 101.49 33.91
CA GLU A 420 -59.80 101.70 33.10
C GLU A 420 -60.89 100.63 33.27
N LYS A 421 -61.83 100.74 34.23
CA LYS A 421 -63.00 101.65 34.27
C LYS A 421 -63.85 101.71 32.99
N GLU A 422 -65.09 101.28 33.19
CA GLU A 422 -66.35 101.93 32.79
C GLU A 422 -66.79 101.93 31.31
N ASN A 423 -68.05 101.47 31.14
CA ASN A 423 -68.98 101.64 30.00
C ASN A 423 -68.79 100.62 28.87
N LEU A 424 -69.74 99.73 28.55
CA LEU A 424 -71.21 99.86 28.43
C LEU A 424 -71.87 98.47 28.50
#